data_AF-A0A931YD83-F1
#
_entry.id   AF-A0A931YD83-F1
#
_cell.length_a   1.000
_cell.length_b   1.000
_cell.length_c   1.000
_cell.angle_alpha   90.00
_cell.angle_beta   90.00
_cell.angle_gamma   90.00
#
_symmetry.space_group_name_H-M   'P 1'
#
loop_
_entity.id
_entity.type
_entity.pdbx_description
1 polymer ?
#
loop_
_entity_poly.entity_id
_entity_poly.type
_entity_poly.pdbx_seq_one_letter_code
_entity_poly.pdbx_strand_id
1 'polypeptide(L)' 'MNVLAKKLAKLPHSPGIYLFKDKSGGVIYVGKSGNLKNRVRSYFPAQGGPASDRFNPVKVKMLSEIADIEILRTESEIEA' A
#
# COMPACT_ATOMS: atom_id res chain seq x y z
N MET A 1 3.02 -12.40 -14.86
CA MET A 1 2.13 -11.29 -14.46
C MET A 1 2.35 -10.98 -12.98
N ASN A 2 2.70 -9.75 -12.63
CA ASN A 2 3.03 -9.34 -11.27
C ASN A 2 1.78 -9.39 -10.35
N VAL A 3 1.79 -10.22 -9.30
CA VAL A 3 0.66 -10.41 -8.37
C VAL A 3 0.29 -9.11 -7.65
N LEU A 4 1.30 -8.30 -7.31
CA LEU A 4 1.14 -7.00 -6.67
C LEU A 4 0.34 -6.02 -7.54
N ALA A 5 0.64 -5.96 -8.84
CA ALA A 5 -0.07 -5.08 -9.78
C ALA A 5 -1.55 -5.43 -9.89
N LYS A 6 -1.90 -6.74 -9.85
CA LYS A 6 -3.30 -7.19 -9.82
C LYS A 6 -4.02 -6.74 -8.54
N LYS A 7 -3.35 -6.79 -7.39
CA LYS A 7 -3.91 -6.30 -6.12
C LYS A 7 -4.12 -4.78 -6.15
N LEU A 8 -3.16 -4.01 -6.67
CA LEU A 8 -3.26 -2.56 -6.85
C LEU A 8 -4.41 -2.13 -7.79
N ALA A 9 -4.74 -2.96 -8.78
CA ALA A 9 -5.88 -2.74 -9.67
C ALA A 9 -7.23 -2.93 -8.95
N LYS A 10 -7.29 -3.83 -7.96
CA LYS A 10 -8.53 -4.23 -7.25
C LYS A 10 -8.79 -3.48 -5.94
N LEU A 11 -8.00 -2.45 -5.62
CA LEU A 11 -8.15 -1.68 -4.39
C LEU A 11 -9.54 -1.00 -4.32
N PRO A 12 -10.23 -1.07 -3.17
CA PRO A 12 -11.54 -0.44 -3.01
C PRO A 12 -11.42 1.08 -2.78
N HIS A 13 -12.42 1.83 -3.23
CA HIS A 13 -12.64 3.22 -2.82
C HIS A 13 -13.44 3.27 -1.52
N SER A 14 -12.88 2.69 -0.45
CA SER A 14 -13.52 2.68 0.87
C SER A 14 -12.49 2.97 1.97
N PRO A 15 -12.95 3.33 3.17
CA PRO A 15 -12.09 3.40 4.34
C PRO A 15 -11.50 2.02 4.69
N GLY A 16 -10.37 2.07 5.39
CA GLY A 16 -9.77 0.90 6.02
C GLY A 16 -8.28 1.03 6.30
N ILE A 17 -7.71 -0.10 6.70
CA ILE A 17 -6.31 -0.29 7.04
C ILE A 17 -5.62 -1.05 5.91
N TYR A 18 -4.40 -0.64 5.56
CA TYR A 18 -3.54 -1.32 4.61
C TYR A 18 -2.22 -1.72 5.27
N LEU A 19 -1.75 -2.91 4.91
CA LEU A 19 -0.51 -3.48 5.38
C LEU A 19 0.40 -3.75 4.18
N PHE A 20 1.64 -3.28 4.27
CA PHE A 20 2.69 -3.69 3.35
C PHE A 20 3.50 -4.80 3.98
N LYS A 21 3.74 -5.84 3.19
CA LYS A 21 4.48 -7.01 3.62
C LYS A 21 5.72 -7.22 2.76
N ASP A 22 6.78 -7.70 3.39
CA ASP A 22 7.98 -8.13 2.69
C ASP A 22 7.81 -9.52 2.05
N LYS A 23 8.87 -10.02 1.43
CA LYS A 23 8.88 -11.34 0.77
C LYS A 23 8.72 -12.52 1.74
N SER A 24 9.01 -12.32 3.03
CA SER A 24 8.80 -13.33 4.08
C SER A 24 7.37 -13.33 4.62
N GLY A 25 6.54 -12.36 4.19
CA GLY A 25 5.18 -12.17 4.71
C GLY A 25 5.12 -11.32 5.98
N GLY A 26 6.27 -10.81 6.45
CA GLY A 26 6.36 -9.91 7.59
C GLY A 26 5.75 -8.55 7.29
N VAL A 27 4.97 -8.01 8.22
CA VAL A 27 4.38 -6.67 8.08
C VAL A 27 5.46 -5.62 8.36
N ILE A 28 5.79 -4.83 7.34
CA ILE A 28 6.82 -3.78 7.40
C ILE A 28 6.23 -2.38 7.50
N TYR A 29 4.93 -2.23 7.20
CA TYR A 29 4.23 -0.96 7.32
C TYR A 29 2.73 -1.17 7.50
N VAL A 30 2.12 -0.37 8.35
CA VAL A 30 0.66 -0.29 8.52
C VAL A 30 0.25 1.17 8.35
N GLY A 31 -0.81 1.39 7.59
CA GLY A 31 -1.43 2.71 7.48
C GLY A 31 -2.94 2.60 7.36
N LYS A 32 -3.60 3.73 7.56
CA LYS A 32 -5.04 3.87 7.45
C LYS A 32 -5.44 4.93 6.44
N SER A 33 -6.64 4.82 5.91
CA SER A 33 -7.18 5.85 5.02
C SER A 33 -8.69 5.77 4.89
N GLY A 34 -9.35 6.93 4.74
CA GLY A 34 -10.72 7.01 4.22
C GLY A 34 -10.88 6.53 2.76
N ASN A 35 -9.78 6.42 1.99
CA ASN A 35 -9.81 5.89 0.63
C ASN A 35 -8.56 5.05 0.32
N LEU A 36 -8.68 3.74 0.53
CA LEU A 36 -7.61 2.76 0.34
C LEU A 36 -6.97 2.82 -1.05
N LYS A 37 -7.79 2.90 -2.12
CA LYS A 37 -7.27 2.97 -3.50
C LYS A 37 -6.38 4.17 -3.75
N ASN A 38 -6.81 5.37 -3.36
CA ASN A 38 -6.02 6.58 -3.57
C ASN A 38 -4.76 6.56 -2.72
N ARG A 39 -4.88 6.16 -1.45
CA ARG A 39 -3.75 6.16 -0.51
C ARG A 39 -2.68 5.16 -0.92
N VAL A 40 -3.05 3.91 -1.15
CA VAL A 40 -2.08 2.87 -1.52
C VAL A 40 -1.43 3.19 -2.86
N ARG A 41 -2.18 3.64 -3.87
CA ARG A 41 -1.61 4.02 -5.17
C ARG A 41 -0.64 5.20 -5.11
N SER A 42 -0.76 6.08 -4.12
CA SER A 42 0.18 7.21 -3.96
C SER A 42 1.64 6.75 -3.73
N TYR A 43 1.82 5.51 -3.26
CA TYR A 43 3.14 4.89 -3.08
C TYR A 43 3.69 4.24 -4.36
N PHE A 44 2.84 3.98 -5.36
CA PHE A 44 3.16 3.26 -6.60
C PHE A 44 2.80 4.11 -7.84
N PRO A 45 3.66 5.04 -8.29
CA PRO A 45 3.47 5.80 -9.52
C PRO A 45 3.25 4.94 -10.76
N ALA A 46 2.62 5.53 -11.78
CA ALA A 46 2.13 4.88 -13.00
C ALA A 46 3.18 4.08 -13.78
N GLN A 47 4.48 4.35 -13.58
CA GLN A 47 5.57 3.60 -14.21
C GLN A 47 5.94 2.28 -13.48
N GLY A 48 5.16 1.88 -12.48
CA GLY A 48 5.24 0.52 -11.90
C GLY A 48 6.32 0.32 -10.83
N GLY A 49 6.87 1.40 -10.28
CA GLY A 49 7.84 1.37 -9.18
C GLY A 49 7.39 2.22 -7.97
N PRO A 50 8.09 2.14 -6.83
CA PRO A 50 7.91 3.04 -5.68
C PRO A 50 8.09 4.52 -6.04
N ALA A 51 7.35 5.42 -5.38
CA ALA A 51 7.57 6.86 -5.51
C ALA A 51 8.84 7.30 -4.75
N SER A 52 10.02 6.97 -5.27
CA SER A 52 11.32 7.25 -4.63
C SER A 52 11.53 8.73 -4.33
N ASP A 53 11.07 9.61 -5.21
CA ASP A 53 11.44 11.03 -5.15
C ASP A 53 10.53 11.84 -4.22
N ARG A 54 9.45 11.23 -3.72
CA ARG A 54 8.42 11.89 -2.89
C ARG A 54 8.55 11.58 -1.40
N PHE A 55 9.44 10.68 -1.02
CA PHE A 55 9.56 10.19 0.34
C PHE A 55 11.00 10.24 0.84
N ASN A 56 11.17 10.28 2.16
CA ASN A 56 12.50 10.21 2.76
C ASN A 56 13.18 8.85 2.47
N PRO A 57 14.52 8.77 2.57
CA PRO A 57 15.26 7.55 2.20
C PRO A 57 14.80 6.27 2.93
N VAL A 58 14.37 6.40 4.19
CA VAL A 58 13.86 5.28 4.99
C VAL A 58 12.58 4.71 4.38
N LYS A 59 11.62 5.58 4.03
CA LYS A 59 10.39 5.16 3.36
C LYS A 59 10.68 4.58 2.00
N VAL A 60 11.58 5.18 1.22
CA VAL A 60 11.94 4.65 -0.11
C VAL A 60 12.50 3.24 -0.02
N LYS A 61 13.39 3.00 0.95
CA LYS A 61 13.93 1.65 1.22
C LYS A 61 12.80 0.67 1.57
N MET A 62 11.91 1.03 2.50
CA MET A 62 10.76 0.19 2.85
C MET A 62 9.88 -0.12 1.64
N LEU A 63 9.61 0.85 0.76
CA LEU A 63 8.81 0.62 -0.44
C LEU A 63 9.44 -0.39 -1.42
N SER A 64 10.78 -0.45 -1.49
CA SER A 64 11.49 -1.44 -2.30
C SER A 64 11.41 -2.87 -1.75
N GLU A 65 11.11 -3.02 -0.46
CA GLU A 65 11.01 -4.31 0.21
C GLU A 65 9.59 -4.90 0.11
N ILE A 66 8.60 -4.11 -0.33
CA ILE A 66 7.21 -4.54 -0.49
C ILE A 66 7.11 -5.65 -1.53
N ALA A 67 6.64 -6.80 -1.08
CA ALA A 67 6.30 -7.93 -1.93
C ALA A 67 4.78 -8.16 -1.98
N ASP A 68 4.05 -7.76 -0.93
CA ASP A 68 2.62 -7.94 -0.86
C ASP A 68 1.86 -6.81 -0.16
N ILE A 69 0.57 -6.72 -0.45
CA ILE A 69 -0.37 -5.78 0.18
C ILE A 69 -1.58 -6.56 0.70
N GLU A 70 -1.92 -6.29 1.95
CA GLU A 70 -3.15 -6.74 2.59
C GLU A 70 -3.99 -5.54 3.02
N ILE A 71 -5.32 -5.71 3.01
CA ILE A 71 -6.27 -4.64 3.27
C ILE A 71 -7.37 -5.18 4.16
N LEU A 72 -7.69 -4.44 5.20
CA LEU A 72 -8.85 -4.64 6.04
C LEU A 72 -9.78 -3.44 5.84
N ARG A 73 -10.97 -3.69 5.29
CA ARG A 73 -11.98 -2.65 5.11
C ARG A 73 -12.65 -2.38 6.45
N THR A 74 -12.86 -1.11 6.76
CA THR A 74 -13.64 -0.67 7.92
C THR A 74 -14.93 0.00 7.44
N GLU A 75 -15.90 0.17 8.33
CA GLU A 75 -17.18 0.81 7.98
C GLU A 75 -17.04 2.33 7.96
N SER A 76 -16.08 2.87 8.73
CA SER A 76 -15.80 4.30 8.78
C SER A 76 -14.31 4.63 8.87
N GLU A 77 -13.98 5.91 8.64
CA GLU A 77 -12.63 6.45 8.84
C GLU A 77 -12.24 6.53 10.33
N ILE A 78 -13.22 6.56 11.24
CA ILE A 78 -13.00 6.59 12.70
C ILE A 78 -12.45 5.24 13.18
N GLU A 79 -12.93 4.14 12.58
CA GLU A 79 -12.48 2.77 12.87
C GLU A 79 -11.19 2.38 12.14
N ALA A 80 -10.83 3.14 11.10
CA ALA A 80 -9.56 2.98 10.40
C ALA A 80 -8.42 3.55 11.25
#